data_AF-A0A3S9B9E1-F1
#
_entry.id   AF-A0A3S9B9E1-F1
#
_cell.length_a   1.000
_cell.length_b   1.000
_cell.length_c   1.000
_cell.angle_alpha   90.00
_cell.angle_beta   90.00
_cell.angle_gamma   90.00
#
_symmetry.space_group_name_H-M   'P 1'
#
loop_
_entity.id
_entity.type
_entity.pdbx_description
1 polymer ?
#
loop_
_entity_poly.entity_id
_entity_poly.type
_entity_poly.pdbx_seq_one_letter_code
_entity_poly.pdbx_strand_id
1 'polypeptide(L)' 'MTCIVSGISTVSAVGLSDPRLGALWFQAWIPSWLVAAPIMTVVAPLVRGAIQRMTL' A
#
# COMPACT_ATOMS: atom_id res chain seq x y z
N MET A 1 3.10 0.69 -0.14
CA MET A 1 3.22 0.52 -1.61
C MET A 1 4.23 1.52 -2.13
N THR A 2 5.10 1.13 -3.07
CA THR A 2 5.94 2.12 -3.75
C THR A 2 5.01 3.09 -4.48
N CYS A 3 5.32 4.39 -4.43
CA CYS A 3 4.50 5.44 -5.05
C CYS A 3 4.19 5.08 -6.53
N ILE A 4 5.21 4.54 -7.21
CA ILE A 4 5.16 4.06 -8.59
C ILE A 4 4.08 2.98 -8.80
N VAL A 5 4.00 1.95 -7.95
CA VAL A 5 3.01 0.85 -8.11
C VAL A 5 1.58 1.35 -7.90
N SER A 6 1.39 2.29 -6.97
CA SER A 6 0.09 2.95 -6.77
C SER A 6 -0.30 3.81 -7.97
N GLY A 7 0.66 4.52 -8.57
CA GLY A 7 0.45 5.30 -9.80
C GLY A 7 0.06 4.40 -10.97
N ILE A 8 0.80 3.31 -11.21
CA ILE A 8 0.50 2.34 -12.27
C ILE A 8 -0.88 1.72 -12.08
N SER A 9 -1.25 1.35 -10.85
CA SER A 9 -2.59 0.80 -10.58
C SER A 9 -3.71 1.83 -10.81
N THR A 10 -3.47 3.10 -10.45
CA THR A 10 -4.44 4.18 -10.69
C THR A 10 -4.61 4.45 -12.18
N VAL A 11 -3.50 4.49 -12.92
CA VAL A 11 -3.51 4.62 -14.38
C VAL A 11 -4.23 3.44 -15.04
N SER A 12 -4.02 2.21 -14.56
CA SER A 12 -4.70 1.01 -15.06
C SER A 12 -6.21 1.04 -14.78
N ALA A 13 -6.63 1.57 -13.63
CA ALA A 13 -8.03 1.58 -13.22
C ALA A 13 -8.87 2.68 -13.90
N VAL A 14 -8.28 3.86 -14.18
CA VAL A 14 -9.03 5.05 -14.65
C VAL A 14 -8.62 5.49 -16.07
N GLY A 15 -7.45 5.03 -16.57
CA GLY A 15 -6.90 5.40 -17.88
C GLY A 15 -6.10 6.71 -17.87
N LEU A 16 -5.13 6.85 -18.79
CA LEU A 16 -4.22 8.02 -18.87
C LEU A 16 -4.93 9.35 -19.21
N SER A 17 -6.11 9.30 -19.83
CA SER A 17 -6.82 10.47 -20.32
C SER A 17 -7.72 11.16 -19.29
N ASP A 18 -7.81 10.62 -18.06
CA ASP A 18 -8.62 11.24 -17.02
C ASP A 18 -7.93 12.49 -16.45
N PRO A 19 -8.53 13.69 -16.53
CA PRO A 19 -7.92 14.92 -16.00
C PRO A 19 -7.74 14.89 -14.47
N ARG A 20 -8.39 13.96 -13.75
CA ARG A 20 -8.34 13.85 -12.29
C ARG A 20 -7.35 12.80 -11.80
N LEU A 21 -6.56 12.20 -12.69
CA LEU A 21 -5.67 11.08 -12.39
C LEU A 21 -4.71 11.39 -11.22
N GLY A 22 -4.09 12.57 -11.21
CA GLY A 22 -3.23 12.99 -10.10
C GLY A 22 -3.98 13.10 -8.76
N ALA A 23 -5.18 13.69 -8.77
CA ALA A 23 -6.00 13.82 -7.56
C ALA A 23 -6.47 12.45 -7.05
N LEU A 24 -6.89 11.55 -7.94
CA LEU A 24 -7.30 10.17 -7.61
C LEU A 24 -6.13 9.35 -7.08
N TRP A 25 -4.95 9.49 -7.68
CA TRP A 25 -3.74 8.80 -7.22
C TRP A 25 -3.35 9.23 -5.81
N PHE A 26 -3.29 10.55 -5.54
CA PHE A 26 -3.00 11.05 -4.19
C PHE A 26 -4.11 10.71 -3.18
N GLN A 27 -5.38 10.79 -3.58
CA GLN A 27 -6.53 10.40 -2.75
C GLN A 27 -6.53 8.92 -2.38
N ALA A 28 -6.07 8.02 -3.26
CA ALA A 28 -5.95 6.60 -2.97
C ALA A 28 -4.66 6.29 -2.19
N TRP A 29 -3.58 7.02 -2.47
CA TRP A 29 -2.27 6.80 -1.85
C TRP A 29 -2.28 7.19 -0.37
N ILE A 30 -2.74 8.38 -0.01
CA ILE A 30 -2.72 8.88 1.38
C ILE A 30 -3.42 7.94 2.39
N PRO A 31 -4.67 7.50 2.20
CA PRO A 31 -5.35 6.62 3.15
C PRO A 31 -4.69 5.25 3.24
N SER A 32 -4.00 4.78 2.20
CA SER A 32 -3.27 3.51 2.26
C SER A 32 -2.15 3.53 3.32
N TRP A 33 -1.52 4.69 3.56
CA TRP A 33 -0.51 4.84 4.62
C TRP A 33 -1.14 4.81 6.01
N LEU A 34 -2.29 5.47 6.15
CA LEU A 34 -3.08 5.52 7.38
C LEU A 34 -3.53 4.12 7.83
N VAL A 35 -3.83 3.24 6.87
CA VAL A 35 -4.19 1.85 7.14
C VAL A 35 -2.95 0.95 7.33
N ALA A 36 -1.87 1.19 6.57
CA ALA A 36 -0.67 0.37 6.67
C ALA A 36 0.06 0.52 8.01
N ALA A 37 0.14 1.74 8.58
CA ALA A 37 0.82 1.99 9.85
C ALA A 37 0.29 1.14 11.03
N PRO A 38 -1.02 1.12 11.34
CA PRO A 38 -1.55 0.27 12.42
C PRO A 38 -1.46 -1.22 12.09
N ILE A 39 -1.53 -1.60 10.81
CA ILE A 39 -1.33 -3.00 10.41
C ILE A 39 0.11 -3.42 10.70
N MET A 40 1.10 -2.61 10.36
CA MET A 40 2.51 -2.95 10.59
C MET A 40 2.82 -3.13 12.08
N THR A 41 2.26 -2.31 12.97
CA THR A 41 2.47 -2.46 14.42
C THR A 41 1.87 -3.76 14.96
N VAL A 42 0.72 -4.18 14.43
CA VAL A 42 0.05 -5.44 14.83
C VAL A 42 0.69 -6.67 14.19
N VAL A 43 1.13 -6.58 12.93
CA VAL A 43 1.66 -7.71 12.15
C VAL A 43 3.13 -7.98 12.45
N ALA A 44 3.91 -6.97 12.84
CA ALA A 44 5.31 -7.13 13.21
C ALA A 44 5.58 -8.27 14.23
N PRO A 45 4.87 -8.38 15.37
CA PRO A 45 5.08 -9.48 16.31
C PRO A 45 4.66 -10.84 15.74
N LEU A 46 3.63 -10.89 14.90
CA LEU A 46 3.17 -12.13 14.26
C LEU A 46 4.24 -12.67 13.29
N VAL A 47 4.80 -11.79 12.46
CA VAL A 47 5.87 -12.15 11.52
C VAL A 47 7.12 -12.63 12.28
N ARG A 48 7.49 -11.94 13.37
CA ARG A 48 8.60 -12.37 14.23
C ARG A 48 8.38 -13.78 14.78
N GLY A 49 7.18 -14.06 15.31
CA GLY A 49 6.84 -15.39 15.81
C GLY A 49 6.85 -16.47 14.72
N ALA A 50 6.37 -16.16 13.51
CA ALA A 50 6.39 -17.08 12.39
C ALA A 50 7.82 -17.43 11.93
N ILE A 51 8.68 -16.42 11.81
CA ILE A 51 10.09 -16.61 11.44
C ILE A 51 10.80 -17.47 12.49
N GLN A 52 10.61 -17.19 13.78
CA GLN A 52 11.23 -17.97 14.86
C GLN A 52 10.85 -19.46 14.83
N ARG A 53 9.65 -19.80 14.35
CA ARG A 53 9.22 -21.20 14.20
C ARG A 53 9.82 -21.90 12.99
N MET A 54 10.30 -21.15 11.99
CA MET A 54 10.92 -21.73 10.78
C MET A 54 12.41 -21.99 10.96
N THR A 55 13.07 -21.30 11.91
CA THR A 55 14.50 -21.46 12.21
C THR A 55 14.80 -22.42 13.37
N LEU A 56 13.79 -22.96 14.06
CA LEU A 56 13.90 -24.02 15.06
C LEU A 56 13.52 -25.37 14.46
#